data_AF-A0A5A7N701-F1
#
_entry.id   AF-A0A5A7N701-F1
#
_cell.length_a   1.000
_cell.length_b   1.000
_cell.length_c   1.000
_cell.angle_alpha   90.00
_cell.angle_beta   90.00
_cell.angle_gamma   90.00
#
_symmetry.space_group_name_H-M   'P 1'
#
loop_
_entity.id
_entity.type
_entity.pdbx_description
1 polymer ?
#
loop_
_entity_poly.entity_id
_entity_poly.type
_entity_poly.pdbx_seq_one_letter_code
_entity_poly.pdbx_strand_id
1 'polypeptide(L)'
;MEPGHIPGAINVPYASLYQPDGTLKSPQDLQQILESAGVDLKKPVITSCGSGVTACSIALALTAIGHRDWSVYDGSWAEYGSQPALPKVTAAKVTEANIRADSARPA
;
A
#
# COMPACT_ATOMS: atom_id res chain seq x y z
N MET A 1 -15.20 -7.52 1.78
CA MET A 1 -13.94 -7.12 2.43
C MET A 1 -14.17 -5.76 3.06
N GLU A 2 -13.90 -5.62 4.35
CA GLU A 2 -14.04 -4.34 5.04
C GLU A 2 -12.95 -3.35 4.56
N PRO A 3 -13.26 -2.05 4.45
CA PRO A 3 -12.28 -1.04 4.09
C PRO A 3 -11.27 -0.84 5.22
N GLY A 4 -9.99 -0.74 4.88
CA GLY A 4 -8.92 -0.49 5.83
C GLY A 4 -7.56 -0.91 5.28
N HIS A 5 -6.55 -0.82 6.14
CA HIS A 5 -5.19 -1.33 5.87
C HIS A 5 -4.53 -1.84 7.16
N ILE A 6 -3.46 -2.59 6.99
CA ILE A 6 -2.62 -3.09 8.09
C ILE A 6 -1.97 -1.86 8.77
N PRO A 7 -1.99 -1.76 10.11
CA PRO A 7 -1.34 -0.65 10.81
C PRO A 7 0.12 -0.47 10.41
N GLY A 8 0.51 0.75 10.07
CA GLY A 8 1.86 1.08 9.62
C GLY A 8 2.17 0.71 8.17
N ALA A 9 1.22 0.14 7.42
CA ALA A 9 1.42 -0.13 6.00
C ALA A 9 1.53 1.16 5.19
N ILE A 10 2.42 1.15 4.20
CA ILE A 10 2.64 2.24 3.25
C ILE A 10 1.97 1.87 1.94
N ASN A 11 1.18 2.80 1.39
CA ASN A 11 0.51 2.57 0.12
C ASN A 11 1.43 2.97 -1.06
N VAL A 12 1.82 1.99 -1.88
CA VAL A 12 2.51 2.19 -3.15
C VAL A 12 1.63 1.63 -4.27
N PRO A 13 0.92 2.48 -5.05
CA PRO A 13 0.10 2.00 -6.16
C PRO A 13 0.95 1.28 -7.20
N TYR A 14 0.68 0.01 -7.48
CA TYR A 14 1.53 -0.81 -8.37
C TYR A 14 1.72 -0.18 -9.77
N ALA A 15 0.69 0.48 -10.30
CA ALA A 15 0.73 1.15 -11.60
C ALA A 15 1.79 2.26 -11.67
N SER A 16 2.18 2.85 -10.54
CA SER A 16 3.24 3.86 -10.49
C SER A 16 4.62 3.28 -10.83
N LEU A 17 4.81 1.97 -10.74
CA LEU A 17 6.08 1.28 -10.98
C LEU A 17 6.33 0.98 -12.47
N TYR A 18 5.32 1.16 -13.31
CA TYR A 18 5.36 0.81 -14.72
C TYR A 18 5.29 2.05 -15.60
N GLN A 19 5.88 1.94 -16.79
CA GLN A 19 5.70 2.89 -17.89
C GLN A 19 4.35 2.64 -18.59
N PRO A 20 3.86 3.57 -19.41
CA PRO A 20 2.61 3.40 -20.15
C PRO A 20 2.59 2.18 -21.09
N ASP A 21 3.76 1.74 -21.56
CA ASP A 21 3.93 0.55 -22.40
C ASP A 21 3.95 -0.77 -21.62
N GLY A 22 3.80 -0.72 -20.29
CA GLY A 22 3.80 -1.87 -19.40
C GLY A 22 5.19 -2.35 -18.97
N THR A 23 6.27 -1.70 -19.41
CA THR A 23 7.62 -2.00 -18.94
C THR A 23 7.85 -1.46 -17.53
N LEU A 24 8.74 -2.10 -16.76
CA LEU A 24 9.11 -1.60 -15.44
C LEU A 24 9.93 -0.31 -15.59
N LYS A 25 9.73 0.67 -14.71
CA LYS A 25 10.55 1.88 -14.67
C LYS A 25 12.02 1.57 -14.33
N SER A 26 12.89 2.55 -14.56
CA SER A 26 14.32 2.41 -14.25
C SER A 26 14.55 2.15 -12.75
N PRO A 27 15.62 1.44 -12.36
CA PRO A 27 15.93 1.24 -10.95
C PRO A 27 15.99 2.55 -10.14
N GLN A 28 16.50 3.63 -10.74
CA GLN A 28 16.57 4.95 -10.13
C GLN A 28 15.18 5.52 -9.85
N ASP A 29 14.27 5.47 -10.82
CA ASP A 29 12.89 5.95 -10.65
C ASP A 29 12.12 5.11 -9.61
N LEU A 30 12.31 3.78 -9.65
CA LEU A 30 11.67 2.86 -8.69
C LEU A 30 12.12 3.16 -7.27
N GLN A 31 13.43 3.37 -7.06
CA GLN A 31 13.96 3.74 -5.75
C GLN A 31 13.33 5.05 -5.27
N GLN A 32 13.29 6.07 -6.13
CA GLN A 32 12.68 7.35 -5.80
C GLN A 32 11.19 7.20 -5.44
N ILE A 33 10.42 6.41 -6.19
CA ILE A 33 9.01 6.15 -5.91
C ILE A 33 8.82 5.52 -4.53
N LEU A 34 9.61 4.49 -4.22
CA LEU A 34 9.53 3.75 -2.95
C LEU A 34 9.92 4.64 -1.77
N GLU A 35 11.05 5.35 -1.86
CA GLU A 35 11.51 6.26 -0.80
C GLU A 35 10.56 7.44 -0.60
N SER A 36 10.01 8.00 -1.68
CA SER A 36 9.03 9.11 -1.62
C SER A 36 7.71 8.66 -1.00
N ALA A 37 7.33 7.39 -1.15
CA ALA A 37 6.19 6.81 -0.45
C ALA A 37 6.47 6.57 1.05
N GLY A 38 7.73 6.67 1.47
CA GLY A 38 8.17 6.46 2.85
C GLY A 38 8.71 5.06 3.15
N VAL A 39 8.97 4.23 2.12
CA VAL A 39 9.54 2.90 2.30
C VAL A 39 10.99 3.02 2.79
N ASP A 40 11.28 2.45 3.95
CA ASP A 40 12.63 2.39 4.51
C ASP A 40 13.38 1.19 3.93
N LEU A 41 14.17 1.42 2.87
CA LEU A 41 14.94 0.38 2.17
C LEU A 41 16.10 -0.21 2.99
N LYS A 42 16.33 0.26 4.23
CA LYS A 42 17.29 -0.32 5.18
C LYS A 42 16.70 -1.44 6.04
N LYS A 43 15.40 -1.70 5.92
CA LYS A 43 14.67 -2.73 6.68
C LYS A 43 14.10 -3.79 5.73
N PRO A 44 13.79 -5.00 6.24
CA PRO A 44 13.02 -5.97 5.48
C PRO A 44 11.67 -5.39 5.05
N VAL A 45 11.21 -5.70 3.84
CA VAL A 45 9.92 -5.24 3.31
C VAL A 45 8.96 -6.40 3.10
N ILE A 46 7.78 -6.33 3.73
CA ILE A 46 6.68 -7.25 3.47
C ILE A 46 5.68 -6.58 2.53
N THR A 47 5.48 -7.13 1.34
CA THR A 47 4.50 -6.61 0.39
C THR A 47 3.17 -7.34 0.53
N SER A 48 2.06 -6.61 0.38
CA SER A 48 0.71 -7.16 0.39
C SER A 48 -0.21 -6.34 -0.53
N CYS A 49 -1.33 -6.93 -0.93
CA CYS A 49 -2.39 -6.22 -1.65
C CYS A 49 -3.77 -6.72 -1.21
N GLY A 50 -4.74 -6.79 -2.12
CA GLY A 50 -6.04 -7.42 -1.85
C GLY A 50 -5.96 -8.95 -1.70
N SER A 51 -5.20 -9.61 -2.58
CA SER A 51 -5.17 -11.08 -2.73
C SER A 51 -3.77 -11.64 -3.06
N GLY A 52 -2.70 -10.88 -2.78
CA GLY A 52 -1.32 -11.27 -3.02
C GLY A 52 -0.77 -11.00 -4.43
N VAL A 53 -1.62 -10.97 -5.46
CA VAL A 53 -1.15 -10.93 -6.87
C VAL A 53 -0.35 -9.66 -7.19
N THR A 54 -0.92 -8.48 -6.98
CA THR A 54 -0.24 -7.21 -7.31
C THR A 54 0.86 -6.83 -6.31
N ALA A 55 0.95 -7.51 -5.16
CA ALA A 55 2.06 -7.34 -4.23
C ALA A 55 3.41 -7.78 -4.86
N CYS A 56 3.36 -8.73 -5.80
CA CYS A 56 4.53 -9.17 -6.56
C CYS A 56 5.13 -8.06 -7.44
N SER A 57 4.34 -7.07 -7.88
CA SER A 57 4.88 -5.92 -8.62
C SER A 57 5.82 -5.08 -7.78
N ILE A 58 5.50 -4.88 -6.49
CA ILE A 58 6.37 -4.16 -5.55
C ILE A 58 7.61 -5.00 -5.24
N ALA A 59 7.45 -6.32 -5.03
CA ALA A 59 8.58 -7.23 -4.82
C ALA A 59 9.54 -7.26 -6.02
N LEU A 60 9.01 -7.22 -7.25
CA LEU A 60 9.80 -7.10 -8.47
C LEU A 60 10.58 -5.78 -8.51
N ALA A 61 9.94 -4.66 -8.16
CA ALA A 61 10.61 -3.36 -8.09
C ALA A 61 11.74 -3.36 -7.04
N LEU A 62 11.51 -3.90 -5.84
CA LEU A 62 12.54 -4.07 -4.81
C LEU A 62 13.72 -4.90 -5.33
N THR A 63 13.44 -6.00 -6.01
CA THR A 63 14.46 -6.86 -6.62
C THR A 63 15.27 -6.12 -7.69
N ALA A 64 14.61 -5.31 -8.52
CA ALA A 64 15.21 -4.55 -9.60
C ALA A 64 16.17 -3.46 -9.10
N ILE A 65 15.90 -2.86 -7.93
CA ILE A 65 16.80 -1.90 -7.27
C ILE A 65 17.88 -2.57 -6.42
N GLY A 66 17.94 -3.91 -6.41
CA GLY A 66 18.93 -4.67 -5.65
C GLY A 66 18.58 -4.90 -4.17
N HIS A 67 17.40 -4.49 -3.71
CA HIS A 67 16.91 -4.83 -2.38
C HIS A 67 16.41 -6.28 -2.37
N ARG A 68 17.03 -7.13 -1.53
CA ARG A 68 16.82 -8.59 -1.52
C ARG A 68 16.05 -9.09 -0.29
N ASP A 69 15.92 -8.26 0.74
CA ASP A 69 15.28 -8.64 2.00
C ASP A 69 13.79 -8.30 1.96
N TRP A 70 13.05 -9.05 1.15
CA TRP A 70 11.61 -8.86 0.99
C TRP A 70 10.87 -10.19 1.01
N SER A 71 9.60 -10.12 1.40
CA SER A 71 8.66 -11.25 1.32
C SER A 71 7.30 -10.79 0.84
N VAL A 72 6.59 -11.65 0.12
CA VAL A 72 5.18 -11.42 -0.24
C VAL A 72 4.30 -12.10 0.81
N TYR A 73 3.38 -11.34 1.40
CA TYR A 73 2.28 -11.89 2.17
C TYR A 73 1.11 -12.19 1.24
N ASP A 74 1.03 -13.44 0.81
CA ASP A 74 0.10 -13.95 -0.20
C ASP A 74 -1.37 -13.90 0.26
N GLY A 75 -1.64 -14.20 1.53
CA GLY A 75 -2.98 -14.06 2.13
C GLY A 75 -3.49 -12.62 2.10
N SER A 76 -2.59 -11.64 2.20
CA SER A 76 -2.87 -10.24 1.91
C SER A 76 -4.09 -9.70 2.70
N TRP A 77 -4.80 -8.68 2.19
CA TRP A 77 -5.97 -8.12 2.86
C TRP A 77 -7.15 -9.10 2.94
N ALA A 78 -7.28 -10.02 1.98
CA ALA A 78 -8.31 -11.06 2.02
C ALA A 78 -8.21 -11.90 3.30
N GLU A 79 -7.00 -12.32 3.67
CA GLU A 79 -6.75 -13.03 4.93
C GLU A 79 -6.76 -12.06 6.12
N TYR A 80 -5.92 -11.03 6.13
CA TYR A 80 -5.74 -10.13 7.28
C TYR A 80 -7.04 -9.41 7.68
N GLY A 81 -7.76 -8.89 6.69
CA GLY A 81 -9.02 -8.17 6.87
C GLY A 81 -10.11 -9.07 7.45
N SER A 82 -10.07 -10.39 7.17
CA SER A 82 -11.04 -11.36 7.66
C SER A 82 -10.86 -11.71 9.15
N GLN A 83 -9.67 -11.53 9.72
CA GLN A 83 -9.38 -11.90 11.10
C GLN A 83 -9.89 -10.83 12.09
N PRO A 84 -10.92 -11.08 12.92
CA PRO A 84 -11.52 -10.05 13.77
C PRO A 84 -10.58 -9.50 14.85
N ALA A 85 -9.66 -10.34 15.33
CA ALA A 85 -8.73 -10.00 16.42
C ALA A 85 -7.54 -9.14 15.96
N LEU A 86 -7.27 -9.03 14.66
CA LEU A 86 -6.13 -8.26 14.15
C LEU A 86 -6.45 -6.76 14.11
N PRO A 87 -5.49 -5.91 14.51
CA PRO A 87 -5.66 -4.46 14.47
C PRO A 87 -5.76 -3.97 13.02
N LYS A 88 -6.69 -3.06 12.73
CA LYS A 88 -6.91 -2.51 11.38
C LYS A 88 -7.01 -1.01 11.47
N VAL A 89 -6.39 -0.30 10.54
CA VAL A 89 -6.59 1.15 10.40
C VAL A 89 -7.69 1.36 9.35
N THR A 90 -8.78 1.98 9.76
CA THR A 90 -9.90 2.34 8.88
C THR A 90 -10.07 3.85 8.86
N ALA A 91 -10.54 4.39 7.72
CA ALA A 91 -11.03 5.75 7.72
C ALA A 91 -12.28 5.82 8.61
N ALA A 92 -12.42 6.89 9.40
CA ALA A 92 -13.63 7.09 10.18
C ALA A 92 -14.86 7.04 9.25
N LYS A 93 -15.87 6.24 9.62
CA LYS A 93 -17.14 6.25 8.89
C LYS A 93 -17.71 7.66 8.97
N VAL A 94 -17.99 8.27 7.82
CA VAL A 94 -18.75 9.53 7.79
C VAL A 94 -20.13 9.24 8.36
N THR A 95 -20.43 9.80 9.53
CA THR A 95 -21.76 9.74 10.15
C THR A 95 -22.55 10.97 9.75
N GLU A 96 -23.89 10.91 9.83
CA GLU A 96 -24.75 12.08 9.56
C GLU A 96 -24.40 13.30 10.42
N ALA A 97 -23.81 13.08 11.60
CA ALA A 97 -23.28 14.14 12.46
C ALA A 97 -22.11 14.91 11.82
N ASN A 98 -21.25 14.22 11.05
CA ASN A 98 -20.09 14.83 10.40
C ASN A 98 -20.48 15.63 9.14
N ILE A 99 -21.63 15.33 8.52
CA ILE A 99 -22.14 16.05 7.34
C ILE A 99 -22.62 17.46 7.72
N ARG A 100 -23.31 17.59 8.87
CA ARG A 100 -23.85 18.89 9.33
C ARG A 100 -22.77 19.87 9.78
N ALA A 101 -21.61 19.38 10.19
CA ALA A 101 -20.49 20.21 10.63
C ALA A 101 -19.76 20.90 9.46
N ASP A 102 -19.75 20.30 8.27
CA ASP A 102 -19.04 20.85 7.10
C ASP A 102 -19.89 21.86 6.30
N SER A 103 -21.22 21.73 6.33
CA SER A 103 -22.16 22.70 5.75
C SER A 103 -22.26 24.04 6.51
N ALA A 104 -21.57 24.17 7.65
CA ALA A 104 -21.57 25.38 8.49
C ALA A 104 -20.33 26.28 8.28
N ARG A 105 -19.43 25.93 7.36
CA ARG A 105 -18.25 26.76 7.04
C ARG A 105 -18.65 27.81 5.99
N PRO A 106 -18.53 29.12 6.26
CA PRO A 106 -18.81 30.14 5.25
C PRO A 106 -17.74 30.10 4.14
N ALA A 107 -18.17 30.43 2.92
CA ALA A 107 -17.37 30.48 1.70
C ALA A 107 -16.24 31.51 1.74
#